data_AF-A0A226NEB6-F1
#
_entry.id   AF-A0A226NEB6-F1
#
_cell.length_a   1.000
_cell.length_b   1.000
_cell.length_c   1.000
_cell.angle_alpha   90.00
_cell.angle_beta   90.00
_cell.angle_gamma   90.00
#
_symmetry.space_group_name_H-M   'P 1'
#
loop_
_entity.id
_entity.type
_entity.pdbx_description
1 polymer ?
#
loop_
_entity_poly.entity_id
_entity_poly.type
_entity_poly.pdbx_seq_one_letter_code
_entity_poly.pdbx_strand_id
1 'polypeptide(L)'
;MERNEFPIMGTAGAPKKVLDPRCLNPNSIETERILSVLDETIAKLELSCLIPRLIGSLDRFADLLGPEITSTLLEYQELSKQMEHLLGTPEEEDQRSSLRLLERHLKCSVRNILRLLTAIPSLCKALKDEVWAREPAAEGFIKAFREFRSFMLERLLTSPTEEEETVQLTEDISLRVNKNTETITALQAELAAAIRTRDEEIQNKDNIIKDLKNSMQVLDECCKNKILQVKWEGEKRQKEELQASQARCATLQQDIQELEAQLKKLVLEHRASELALRKAEFEKIHAAYSKEKAELSVLMEKHAVLLQEYSQIEEERRMYEEKKQQALEKLVIMTLAATRIQAFWRGYLIRSAFKPKKKKKKNGKGKSKGKNKKEKK
;
A
#
# COMPACT_ATOMS: atom_id res chain seq x y z
N MET A 1 -31.47 -5.47 6.00
CA MET A 1 -31.96 -6.32 7.10
C MET A 1 -33.47 -6.39 7.01
N GLU A 2 -33.97 -7.18 6.06
CA GLU A 2 -35.40 -7.47 5.97
C GLU A 2 -35.68 -8.73 6.77
N ARG A 3 -36.70 -8.68 7.62
CA ARG A 3 -37.10 -9.83 8.44
C ARG A 3 -38.00 -10.70 7.57
N ASN A 4 -37.45 -11.79 7.03
CA ASN A 4 -38.31 -12.84 6.50
C ASN A 4 -39.03 -13.50 7.68
N GLU A 5 -40.31 -13.14 7.84
CA GLU A 5 -41.22 -13.80 8.76
C GLU A 5 -41.41 -15.23 8.27
N PHE A 6 -40.89 -16.20 9.02
CA PHE A 6 -41.14 -17.61 8.74
C PHE A 6 -42.64 -17.90 8.86
N PRO A 7 -43.27 -18.60 7.89
CA PRO A 7 -44.64 -19.04 8.05
C PRO A 7 -44.73 -19.93 9.29
N ILE A 8 -45.57 -19.53 10.25
CA ILE A 8 -45.85 -20.31 11.44
C ILE A 8 -46.39 -21.67 10.97
N MET A 9 -45.63 -22.75 11.19
CA MET A 9 -46.09 -24.09 10.85
C MET A 9 -47.43 -24.33 11.51
N GLY A 10 -48.44 -24.59 10.68
CA GLY A 10 -49.81 -24.83 11.12
C GLY A 10 -49.82 -25.90 12.20
N THR A 11 -50.56 -25.62 13.27
CA THR A 11 -50.71 -26.49 14.44
C THR A 11 -50.83 -27.95 14.02
N ALA A 12 -49.87 -28.77 14.42
CA ALA A 12 -49.91 -30.21 14.19
C ALA A 12 -51.19 -30.76 14.84
N GLY A 13 -52.20 -31.04 14.00
CA GLY A 13 -53.43 -31.68 14.44
C GLY A 13 -53.03 -32.96 15.18
N ALA A 14 -53.50 -33.08 16.42
CA ALA A 14 -53.10 -34.17 17.32
C ALA A 14 -53.17 -35.51 16.57
N PRO A 15 -52.18 -36.40 16.73
CA PRO A 15 -52.20 -37.68 16.03
C PRO A 15 -53.51 -38.38 16.36
N LYS A 16 -54.36 -38.59 15.34
CA LYS A 16 -55.50 -39.52 15.41
C LYS A 16 -54.92 -40.79 16.03
N LYS A 17 -55.34 -41.13 17.25
CA LYS A 17 -54.80 -42.28 17.97
C LYS A 17 -54.93 -43.48 17.05
N VAL A 18 -53.86 -44.27 16.94
CA VAL A 18 -53.94 -45.61 16.37
C VAL A 18 -55.07 -46.31 17.11
N LEU A 19 -56.11 -46.70 16.38
CA LEU A 19 -57.21 -47.46 16.94
C LEU A 19 -56.63 -48.80 17.39
N ASP A 20 -56.69 -49.07 18.69
CA ASP A 20 -56.33 -50.39 19.23
C ASP A 20 -57.40 -51.38 18.71
N PRO A 21 -57.06 -52.45 17.96
CA PRO A 21 -58.03 -53.35 17.29
C PRO A 21 -58.88 -54.23 18.22
N ARG A 22 -59.26 -53.72 19.40
CA ARG A 22 -59.78 -54.46 20.55
C ARG A 22 -61.06 -53.86 21.13
N CYS A 23 -61.84 -53.15 20.30
CA CYS A 23 -63.11 -52.57 20.73
C CYS A 23 -64.23 -53.61 20.86
N LEU A 24 -64.13 -54.76 20.18
CA LEU A 24 -65.06 -55.88 20.34
C LEU A 24 -64.59 -56.86 21.42
N ASN A 25 -65.51 -57.25 22.31
CA ASN A 25 -65.23 -58.26 23.32
C ASN A 25 -64.98 -59.63 22.65
N PRO A 26 -63.90 -60.35 23.00
CA PRO A 26 -63.61 -61.67 22.41
C PRO A 26 -64.64 -62.76 22.78
N ASN A 27 -65.54 -62.46 23.71
CA ASN A 27 -66.54 -63.36 24.29
C ASN A 27 -67.81 -63.54 23.40
N SER A 28 -67.72 -63.32 22.09
CA SER A 28 -68.77 -63.77 21.17
C SER A 28 -68.69 -65.30 21.07
N ILE A 29 -69.83 -65.96 21.26
CA ILE A 29 -69.95 -67.42 21.20
C ILE A 29 -69.51 -67.93 19.83
N GLU A 30 -69.75 -67.16 18.76
CA GLU A 30 -69.34 -67.44 17.39
C GLU A 30 -67.82 -67.33 17.24
N THR A 31 -67.20 -66.26 17.77
CA THR A 31 -65.74 -66.07 17.80
C THR A 31 -65.04 -67.19 18.57
N GLU A 32 -65.51 -67.52 19.77
CA GLU A 32 -64.98 -68.64 20.58
C GLU A 32 -65.11 -69.98 19.85
N ARG A 33 -66.24 -70.25 19.18
CA ARG A 33 -66.43 -71.47 18.37
C ARG A 33 -65.46 -71.55 17.20
N ILE A 34 -65.29 -70.47 16.44
CA ILE A 34 -64.38 -70.44 15.29
C ILE A 34 -62.93 -70.66 15.76
N LEU A 35 -62.50 -69.97 16.81
CA LEU A 35 -61.16 -70.13 17.37
C LEU A 35 -60.94 -71.54 17.94
N SER A 36 -61.93 -72.12 18.62
CA SER A 36 -61.87 -73.49 19.13
C SER A 36 -61.68 -74.52 18.02
N VAL A 37 -62.37 -74.37 16.87
CA VAL A 37 -62.15 -75.23 15.70
C VAL A 37 -60.75 -75.05 15.11
N LEU A 38 -60.21 -73.83 15.08
CA LEU A 38 -58.84 -73.58 14.62
C LEU A 38 -57.80 -74.18 15.58
N ASP A 39 -57.99 -74.03 16.89
CA ASP A 39 -57.09 -74.60 17.91
C ASP A 39 -57.16 -76.14 17.94
N GLU A 40 -58.34 -76.73 17.76
CA GLU A 40 -58.52 -78.19 17.65
C GLU A 40 -57.91 -78.75 16.35
N THR A 41 -58.02 -78.02 15.23
CA THR A 41 -57.38 -78.44 13.97
C THR A 41 -55.87 -78.31 14.02
N ILE A 42 -55.30 -77.28 14.67
CA ILE A 42 -53.87 -77.20 14.98
C ILE A 42 -53.44 -78.42 15.81
N ALA A 43 -54.17 -78.75 16.89
CA ALA A 43 -53.84 -79.90 17.73
C ALA A 43 -53.88 -81.23 16.98
N LYS A 44 -54.86 -81.44 16.08
CA LYS A 44 -54.96 -82.63 15.21
C LYS A 44 -53.85 -82.69 14.16
N LEU A 45 -53.51 -81.56 13.52
CA LEU A 45 -52.38 -81.45 12.59
C LEU A 45 -51.08 -81.83 13.29
N GLU A 46 -50.78 -81.20 14.43
CA GLU A 46 -49.60 -81.46 15.25
C GLU A 46 -49.43 -82.94 15.60
N LEU A 47 -50.51 -83.64 15.99
CA LEU A 47 -50.48 -85.07 16.30
C LEU A 47 -50.33 -85.93 15.04
N SER A 48 -51.01 -85.58 13.94
CA SER A 48 -50.92 -86.34 12.68
C SER A 48 -49.50 -86.33 12.10
N CYS A 49 -48.77 -85.23 12.27
CA CYS A 49 -47.39 -85.09 11.82
C CYS A 49 -46.37 -85.91 12.64
N LEU A 50 -46.78 -86.49 13.79
CA LEU A 50 -45.95 -87.42 14.55
C LEU A 50 -46.06 -88.86 14.03
N ILE A 51 -47.18 -89.22 13.37
CA ILE A 51 -47.49 -90.61 12.96
C ILE A 51 -46.34 -91.30 12.21
N PRO A 52 -45.72 -90.69 11.17
CA PRO A 52 -44.60 -91.34 10.46
C PRO A 52 -43.38 -91.63 11.36
N ARG A 53 -43.15 -90.81 12.39
CA ARG A 53 -42.01 -90.94 13.31
C ARG A 53 -42.28 -91.95 14.42
N LEU A 54 -43.52 -92.01 14.91
CA LEU A 54 -43.98 -93.05 15.83
C LEU A 54 -43.83 -94.44 15.18
N ILE A 55 -44.18 -94.57 13.91
CA ILE A 55 -43.99 -95.80 13.12
C ILE A 55 -42.51 -96.11 12.91
N GLY A 56 -41.70 -95.12 12.54
CA GLY A 56 -40.26 -95.28 12.31
C GLY A 56 -39.44 -95.64 13.57
N SER A 57 -40.04 -95.59 14.75
CA SER A 57 -39.39 -95.96 16.02
C SER A 57 -40.34 -96.66 16.99
N LEU A 58 -41.22 -97.51 16.45
CA LEU A 58 -42.30 -98.16 17.19
C LEU A 58 -41.80 -98.95 18.42
N ASP A 59 -40.64 -99.61 18.31
CA ASP A 59 -40.00 -100.36 19.40
C ASP A 59 -39.72 -99.51 20.66
N ARG A 60 -39.60 -98.19 20.52
CA ARG A 60 -39.38 -97.25 21.65
C ARG A 60 -40.68 -96.76 22.27
N PHE A 61 -41.78 -96.82 21.53
CA PHE A 61 -43.07 -96.26 21.93
C PHE A 61 -44.16 -97.32 22.16
N ALA A 62 -43.92 -98.60 21.83
CA ALA A 62 -44.92 -99.67 21.94
C ALA A 62 -45.51 -99.81 23.37
N ASP A 63 -44.65 -99.76 24.40
CA ASP A 63 -45.08 -99.82 25.81
C ASP A 63 -45.91 -98.59 26.23
N LEU A 64 -45.61 -97.42 25.64
CA LEU A 64 -46.27 -96.14 25.92
C LEU A 64 -47.61 -96.00 25.17
N LEU A 65 -47.68 -96.50 23.94
CA LEU A 65 -48.84 -96.47 23.05
C LEU A 65 -49.84 -97.59 23.35
N GLY A 66 -49.37 -98.72 23.89
CA GLY A 66 -50.17 -99.91 24.14
C GLY A 66 -50.55 -100.68 22.87
N PRO A 67 -51.11 -101.91 23.00
CA PRO A 67 -51.29 -102.82 21.88
C PRO A 67 -52.30 -102.33 20.83
N GLU A 68 -53.37 -101.65 21.26
CA GLU A 68 -54.43 -101.16 20.36
C GLU A 68 -53.90 -100.05 19.41
N ILE A 69 -53.20 -99.06 19.96
CA ILE A 69 -52.62 -97.97 19.15
C ILE A 69 -51.47 -98.50 18.29
N THR A 70 -50.64 -99.39 18.84
CA THR A 70 -49.55 -100.06 18.10
C THR A 70 -50.07 -100.86 16.90
N SER A 71 -51.18 -101.61 17.05
CA SER A 71 -51.83 -102.32 15.93
C SER A 71 -52.31 -101.36 14.84
N THR A 72 -53.03 -100.29 15.22
CA THR A 72 -53.54 -99.33 14.24
C THR A 72 -52.45 -98.54 13.51
N LEU A 73 -51.29 -98.32 14.14
CA LEU A 73 -50.11 -97.73 13.50
C LEU A 73 -49.44 -98.69 12.50
N LEU A 74 -49.41 -99.99 12.79
CA LEU A 74 -48.93 -101.01 11.85
C LEU A 74 -49.88 -101.17 10.65
N GLU A 75 -51.19 -101.15 10.88
CA GLU A 75 -52.20 -101.12 9.80
C GLU A 75 -52.04 -99.87 8.90
N TYR A 76 -51.82 -98.70 9.49
CA TYR A 76 -51.51 -97.49 8.71
C TYR A 76 -50.21 -97.64 7.91
N GLN A 77 -49.14 -98.20 8.51
CA GLN A 77 -47.86 -98.39 7.82
C GLN A 77 -48.01 -99.30 6.60
N GLU A 78 -48.79 -100.37 6.72
CA GLU A 78 -49.06 -101.29 5.62
C GLU A 78 -49.87 -100.63 4.49
N LEU A 79 -50.91 -99.87 4.84
CA LEU A 79 -51.66 -99.05 3.87
C LEU A 79 -50.79 -97.98 3.20
N SER A 80 -49.80 -97.41 3.91
CA SER A 80 -48.86 -96.42 3.36
C SER A 80 -47.93 -97.05 2.32
N LYS A 81 -47.34 -98.22 2.64
CA LYS A 81 -46.48 -98.98 1.70
C LYS A 81 -47.24 -99.36 0.43
N GLN A 82 -48.50 -99.78 0.55
CA GLN A 82 -49.36 -100.09 -0.60
C GLN A 82 -49.63 -98.86 -1.46
N MET A 83 -49.78 -97.68 -0.84
CA MET A 83 -49.98 -96.41 -1.55
C MET A 83 -48.70 -95.97 -2.27
N GLU A 84 -47.55 -96.06 -1.61
CA GLU A 84 -46.22 -95.77 -2.17
C GLU A 84 -45.92 -96.69 -3.37
N HIS A 85 -46.22 -97.98 -3.27
CA HIS A 85 -46.09 -98.93 -4.38
C HIS A 85 -46.97 -98.57 -5.58
N LEU A 86 -48.26 -98.26 -5.35
CA LEU A 86 -49.19 -97.86 -6.41
C LEU A 86 -48.91 -96.49 -7.02
N LEU A 87 -48.11 -95.63 -6.35
CA LEU A 87 -47.62 -94.36 -6.91
C LEU A 87 -46.35 -94.55 -7.76
N GLY A 88 -45.66 -95.69 -7.66
CA GLY A 88 -44.46 -96.01 -8.44
C GLY A 88 -44.72 -96.70 -9.79
N THR A 89 -45.94 -97.18 -10.03
CA THR A 89 -46.33 -97.89 -11.27
C THR A 89 -47.03 -96.96 -12.27
N PRO A 90 -46.76 -97.07 -13.59
CA PRO A 90 -47.33 -96.18 -14.61
C PRO A 90 -48.86 -96.29 -14.70
N GLU A 91 -49.54 -95.15 -14.86
CA GLU A 91 -51.00 -95.01 -14.65
C GLU A 91 -51.89 -95.82 -15.61
N GLU A 92 -52.70 -96.73 -15.05
CA GLU A 92 -53.91 -97.29 -15.67
C GLU A 92 -55.19 -96.70 -15.03
N GLU A 93 -56.33 -96.71 -15.74
CA GLU A 93 -57.58 -96.09 -15.21
C GLU A 93 -58.11 -96.79 -13.94
N ASP A 94 -57.96 -98.11 -13.84
CA ASP A 94 -58.33 -98.90 -12.65
C ASP A 94 -57.41 -98.63 -11.44
N GLN A 95 -56.21 -98.09 -11.68
CA GLN A 95 -55.30 -97.65 -10.62
C GLN A 95 -55.83 -96.39 -9.94
N ARG A 96 -56.49 -95.47 -10.68
CA ARG A 96 -57.05 -94.22 -10.13
C ARG A 96 -58.26 -94.45 -9.22
N SER A 97 -59.07 -95.47 -9.48
CA SER A 97 -60.18 -95.85 -8.58
C SER A 97 -59.64 -96.49 -7.29
N SER A 98 -58.64 -97.37 -7.43
CA SER A 98 -57.92 -98.03 -6.34
C SER A 98 -57.18 -97.05 -5.43
N LEU A 99 -56.46 -96.07 -6.01
CA LEU A 99 -55.78 -95.00 -5.27
C LEU A 99 -56.76 -94.15 -4.45
N ARG A 100 -57.93 -93.79 -5.00
CA ARG A 100 -58.98 -93.06 -4.24
C ARG A 100 -59.59 -93.90 -3.12
N LEU A 101 -59.67 -95.21 -3.28
CA LEU A 101 -60.12 -96.12 -2.22
C LEU A 101 -59.05 -96.17 -1.11
N LEU A 102 -57.79 -96.38 -1.46
CA LEU A 102 -56.68 -96.44 -0.51
C LEU A 102 -56.46 -95.11 0.25
N GLU A 103 -56.61 -93.97 -0.44
CA GLU A 103 -56.63 -92.64 0.17
C GLU A 103 -57.73 -92.50 1.23
N ARG A 104 -58.93 -93.07 1.00
CA ARG A 104 -59.99 -93.11 2.01
C ARG A 104 -59.63 -94.02 3.19
N HIS A 105 -59.03 -95.19 2.93
CA HIS A 105 -58.57 -96.08 4.01
C HIS A 105 -57.48 -95.43 4.87
N LEU A 106 -56.50 -94.77 4.26
CA LEU A 106 -55.48 -93.98 4.98
C LEU A 106 -56.11 -92.85 5.80
N LYS A 107 -57.04 -92.07 5.23
CA LYS A 107 -57.78 -91.03 5.96
C LYS A 107 -58.59 -91.59 7.15
N CYS A 108 -59.23 -92.74 6.98
CA CYS A 108 -59.94 -93.42 8.07
C CYS A 108 -58.97 -93.94 9.14
N SER A 109 -57.83 -94.50 8.75
CA SER A 109 -56.81 -94.99 9.67
C SER A 109 -56.19 -93.85 10.50
N VAL A 110 -55.77 -92.74 9.85
CA VAL A 110 -55.30 -91.52 10.56
C VAL A 110 -56.37 -90.99 11.52
N ARG A 111 -57.64 -90.93 11.11
CA ARG A 111 -58.75 -90.52 11.98
C ARG A 111 -58.91 -91.46 13.18
N ASN A 112 -58.73 -92.77 13.00
CA ASN A 112 -58.82 -93.74 14.08
C ASN A 112 -57.64 -93.60 15.06
N ILE A 113 -56.40 -93.48 14.55
CA ILE A 113 -55.20 -93.20 15.35
C ILE A 113 -55.37 -91.91 16.14
N LEU A 114 -55.79 -90.81 15.49
CA LEU A 114 -56.04 -89.53 16.17
C LEU A 114 -57.14 -89.64 17.23
N ARG A 115 -58.21 -90.41 16.99
CA ARG A 115 -59.26 -90.67 17.97
C ARG A 115 -58.73 -91.42 19.20
N LEU A 116 -57.92 -92.46 19.00
CA LEU A 116 -57.31 -93.22 20.10
C LEU A 116 -56.30 -92.38 20.89
N LEU A 117 -55.44 -91.62 20.21
CA LEU A 117 -54.49 -90.70 20.84
C LEU A 117 -55.21 -89.60 21.65
N THR A 118 -56.21 -88.93 21.06
CA THR A 118 -56.94 -87.84 21.74
C THR A 118 -57.84 -88.32 22.88
N ALA A 119 -58.23 -89.60 22.91
CA ALA A 119 -58.88 -90.21 24.07
C ALA A 119 -57.95 -90.31 25.30
N ILE A 120 -56.64 -90.17 25.14
CA ILE A 120 -55.64 -90.24 26.22
C ILE A 120 -54.79 -88.94 26.23
N PRO A 121 -55.27 -87.86 26.89
CA PRO A 121 -54.59 -86.55 26.85
C PRO A 121 -53.18 -86.54 27.43
N SER A 122 -52.89 -87.38 28.43
CA SER A 122 -51.55 -87.53 29.02
C SER A 122 -50.54 -88.11 28.02
N LEU A 123 -50.97 -89.11 27.24
CA LEU A 123 -50.19 -89.71 26.15
C LEU A 123 -49.92 -88.67 25.04
N CYS A 124 -50.94 -87.92 24.61
CA CYS A 124 -50.77 -86.84 23.64
C CYS A 124 -49.72 -85.80 24.08
N LYS A 125 -49.60 -85.52 25.38
CA LYS A 125 -48.58 -84.61 25.91
C LYS A 125 -47.19 -85.26 25.89
N ALA A 126 -47.06 -86.47 26.44
CA ALA A 126 -45.79 -87.22 26.43
C ALA A 126 -45.21 -87.37 25.02
N LEU A 127 -46.03 -87.74 24.03
CA LEU A 127 -45.59 -87.88 22.64
C LEU A 127 -45.12 -86.56 22.01
N LYS A 128 -45.69 -85.41 22.41
CA LYS A 128 -45.22 -84.08 21.96
C LYS A 128 -43.89 -83.69 22.63
N ASP A 129 -43.69 -84.11 23.87
CA ASP A 129 -42.48 -83.83 24.66
C ASP A 129 -41.32 -84.82 24.36
N GLU A 130 -41.60 -85.98 23.73
CA GLU A 130 -40.58 -86.96 23.29
C GLU A 130 -40.24 -86.86 21.80
N VAL A 131 -41.21 -86.59 20.92
CA VAL A 131 -41.01 -86.52 19.46
C VAL A 131 -40.65 -85.08 19.02
N TRP A 132 -39.45 -84.65 19.37
CA TRP A 132 -38.94 -83.28 19.16
C TRP A 132 -38.82 -82.82 17.70
N ALA A 133 -38.66 -83.74 16.77
CA ALA A 133 -38.47 -83.42 15.37
C ALA A 133 -39.74 -83.75 14.57
N ARG A 134 -40.10 -82.90 13.62
CA ARG A 134 -41.17 -83.09 12.62
C ARG A 134 -40.57 -83.04 11.22
N GLU A 135 -41.38 -83.28 10.19
CA GLU A 135 -40.94 -82.98 8.82
C GLU A 135 -40.92 -81.45 8.61
N PRO A 136 -39.91 -80.86 7.93
CA PRO A 136 -39.87 -79.42 7.70
C PRO A 136 -41.10 -78.86 6.97
N ALA A 137 -41.65 -79.60 6.00
CA ALA A 137 -42.86 -79.21 5.29
C ALA A 137 -44.09 -79.17 6.23
N ALA A 138 -44.23 -80.18 7.09
CA ALA A 138 -45.30 -80.28 8.06
C ALA A 138 -45.24 -79.17 9.13
N GLU A 139 -44.06 -78.86 9.66
CA GLU A 139 -43.91 -77.78 10.65
C GLU A 139 -44.13 -76.39 10.01
N GLY A 140 -43.72 -76.20 8.76
CA GLY A 140 -44.05 -75.00 7.97
C GLY A 140 -45.56 -74.79 7.82
N PHE A 141 -46.30 -75.88 7.52
CA PHE A 141 -47.76 -75.83 7.44
C PHE A 141 -48.43 -75.52 8.79
N ILE A 142 -47.98 -76.16 9.88
CA ILE A 142 -48.47 -75.88 11.24
C ILE A 142 -48.22 -74.42 11.62
N LYS A 143 -47.03 -73.88 11.32
CA LYS A 143 -46.70 -72.47 11.57
C LYS A 143 -47.64 -71.53 10.79
N ALA A 144 -47.81 -71.74 9.50
CA ALA A 144 -48.72 -70.94 8.67
C ALA A 144 -50.18 -71.01 9.18
N PHE A 145 -50.62 -72.15 9.70
CA PHE A 145 -51.96 -72.30 10.27
C PHE A 145 -52.11 -71.59 11.64
N ARG A 146 -51.05 -71.53 12.47
CA ARG A 146 -51.03 -70.69 13.68
C ARG A 146 -51.06 -69.19 13.36
N GLU A 147 -50.36 -68.77 12.30
CA GLU A 147 -50.41 -67.40 11.78
C GLU A 147 -51.82 -67.07 11.26
N PHE A 148 -52.43 -67.96 10.47
CA PHE A 148 -53.83 -67.85 10.04
C PHE A 148 -54.80 -67.74 11.22
N ARG A 149 -54.65 -68.55 12.27
CA ARG A 149 -55.46 -68.46 13.50
C ARG A 149 -55.32 -67.11 14.19
N SER A 150 -54.12 -66.53 14.18
CA SER A 150 -53.85 -65.19 14.75
C SER A 150 -54.50 -64.09 13.91
N PHE A 151 -54.39 -64.17 12.58
CA PHE A 151 -55.04 -63.26 11.64
C PHE A 151 -56.57 -63.34 11.69
N MET A 152 -57.13 -64.55 11.81
CA MET A 152 -58.58 -64.74 11.99
C MET A 152 -59.09 -64.16 13.30
N LEU A 153 -58.32 -64.25 14.39
CA LEU A 153 -58.64 -63.56 15.65
C LEU A 153 -58.71 -62.05 15.44
N GLU A 154 -57.72 -61.45 14.80
CA GLU A 154 -57.69 -60.01 14.49
C GLU A 154 -58.90 -59.61 13.64
N ARG A 155 -59.18 -60.35 12.55
CA ARG A 155 -60.36 -60.11 11.68
C ARG A 155 -61.71 -60.30 12.36
N LEU A 156 -61.80 -61.11 13.42
CA LEU A 156 -63.03 -61.32 14.20
C LEU A 156 -63.21 -60.28 15.31
N LEU A 157 -62.16 -59.51 15.64
CA LEU A 157 -62.20 -58.44 16.65
C LEU A 157 -62.27 -57.03 16.05
N THR A 158 -61.97 -56.87 14.76
CA THR A 158 -62.11 -55.60 14.03
C THR A 158 -63.53 -55.38 13.49
N SER A 159 -64.12 -54.22 13.80
CA SER A 159 -65.37 -53.77 13.16
C SER A 159 -65.14 -53.33 11.70
N PRO A 160 -66.11 -53.48 10.78
CA PRO A 160 -66.03 -52.88 9.43
C PRO A 160 -65.74 -51.37 9.45
N THR A 161 -66.29 -50.65 10.44
CA THR A 161 -66.03 -49.22 10.63
C THR A 161 -64.57 -48.93 11.03
N GLU A 162 -63.94 -49.82 11.80
CA GLU A 162 -62.53 -49.68 12.19
C GLU A 162 -61.60 -50.03 11.02
N GLU A 163 -61.96 -51.00 10.19
CA GLU A 163 -61.27 -51.32 8.93
C GLU A 163 -61.34 -50.11 7.96
N GLU A 164 -62.51 -49.48 7.81
CA GLU A 164 -62.65 -48.23 7.02
C GLU A 164 -61.88 -47.05 7.61
N GLU A 165 -61.94 -46.81 8.93
CA GLU A 165 -61.22 -45.71 9.60
C GLU A 165 -59.69 -45.89 9.52
N THR A 166 -59.19 -47.12 9.61
CA THR A 166 -57.75 -47.40 9.45
C THR A 166 -57.29 -47.18 8.02
N VAL A 167 -58.06 -47.62 7.00
CA VAL A 167 -57.78 -47.34 5.58
C VAL A 167 -57.73 -45.82 5.35
N GLN A 168 -58.77 -45.08 5.74
CA GLN A 168 -58.81 -43.62 5.60
C GLN A 168 -57.64 -42.93 6.32
N LEU A 169 -57.24 -43.41 7.51
CA LEU A 169 -56.07 -42.88 8.22
C LEU A 169 -54.76 -43.13 7.44
N THR A 170 -54.59 -44.30 6.83
CA THR A 170 -53.40 -44.59 6.01
C THR A 170 -53.35 -43.75 4.72
N GLU A 171 -54.50 -43.46 4.11
CA GLU A 171 -54.62 -42.54 2.97
C GLU A 171 -54.32 -41.09 3.37
N ASP A 172 -54.90 -40.60 4.47
CA ASP A 172 -54.62 -39.30 5.10
C ASP A 172 -53.11 -39.11 5.39
N ILE A 173 -52.45 -40.17 5.89
CA ILE A 173 -51.00 -40.16 6.14
C ILE A 173 -50.24 -40.12 4.82
N SER A 174 -50.60 -40.96 3.84
CA SER A 174 -49.93 -41.05 2.53
C SER A 174 -50.02 -39.73 1.75
N LEU A 175 -51.19 -39.09 1.72
CA LEU A 175 -51.38 -37.78 1.09
C LEU A 175 -50.53 -36.68 1.76
N ARG A 176 -50.44 -36.68 3.10
CA ARG A 176 -49.58 -35.74 3.83
C ARG A 176 -48.09 -36.02 3.60
N VAL A 177 -47.68 -37.29 3.55
CA VAL A 177 -46.31 -37.68 3.22
C VAL A 177 -45.96 -37.19 1.81
N ASN A 178 -46.79 -37.45 0.80
CA ASN A 178 -46.56 -37.01 -0.57
C ASN A 178 -46.41 -35.49 -0.66
N LYS A 179 -47.35 -34.72 -0.09
CA LYS A 179 -47.29 -33.25 -0.06
C LYS A 179 -46.06 -32.71 0.70
N ASN A 180 -45.65 -33.38 1.77
CA ASN A 180 -44.44 -33.02 2.49
C ASN A 180 -43.17 -33.35 1.66
N THR A 181 -43.15 -34.46 0.92
CA THR A 181 -42.03 -34.77 0.01
C THR A 181 -41.94 -33.79 -1.16
N GLU A 182 -43.06 -33.36 -1.73
CA GLU A 182 -43.10 -32.32 -2.77
C GLU A 182 -42.56 -30.98 -2.28
N THR A 183 -42.99 -30.53 -1.09
CA THR A 183 -42.50 -29.26 -0.51
C THR A 183 -41.03 -29.35 -0.12
N ILE A 184 -40.55 -30.49 0.40
CA ILE A 184 -39.12 -30.73 0.67
C ILE A 184 -38.30 -30.69 -0.63
N THR A 185 -38.73 -31.36 -1.70
CA THR A 185 -37.97 -31.36 -2.97
C THR A 185 -37.97 -29.98 -3.64
N ALA A 186 -39.07 -29.23 -3.57
CA ALA A 186 -39.13 -27.84 -4.04
C ALA A 186 -38.14 -26.94 -3.28
N LEU A 187 -38.16 -26.96 -1.93
CA LEU A 187 -37.24 -26.18 -1.10
C LEU A 187 -35.76 -26.58 -1.30
N GLN A 188 -35.49 -27.87 -1.50
CA GLN A 188 -34.15 -28.35 -1.85
C GLN A 188 -33.69 -27.84 -3.22
N ALA A 189 -34.57 -27.78 -4.22
CA ALA A 189 -34.27 -27.24 -5.54
C ALA A 189 -34.04 -25.72 -5.51
N GLU A 190 -34.84 -24.97 -4.76
CA GLU A 190 -34.65 -23.53 -4.52
C GLU A 190 -33.33 -23.24 -3.81
N LEU A 191 -33.01 -23.98 -2.74
CA LEU A 191 -31.74 -23.86 -2.04
C LEU A 191 -30.55 -24.16 -2.96
N ALA A 192 -30.63 -25.23 -3.76
CA ALA A 192 -29.59 -25.59 -4.72
C ALA A 192 -29.46 -24.58 -5.89
N ALA A 193 -30.53 -23.87 -6.26
CA ALA A 193 -30.46 -22.75 -7.20
C ALA A 193 -29.77 -21.54 -6.56
N ALA A 194 -30.18 -21.15 -5.34
CA ALA A 194 -29.61 -20.02 -4.62
C ALA A 194 -28.11 -20.20 -4.31
N ILE A 195 -27.67 -21.43 -3.98
CA ILE A 195 -26.25 -21.76 -3.81
C ILE A 195 -25.49 -21.55 -5.12
N ARG A 196 -25.97 -22.11 -6.25
CA ARG A 196 -25.32 -21.95 -7.56
C ARG A 196 -25.17 -20.49 -7.99
N THR A 197 -26.22 -19.68 -7.87
CA THR A 197 -26.15 -18.24 -8.18
C THR A 197 -25.12 -17.52 -7.30
N ARG A 198 -25.02 -17.89 -6.01
CA ARG A 198 -24.01 -17.34 -5.11
C ARG A 198 -22.58 -17.78 -5.47
N ASP A 199 -22.38 -19.02 -5.88
CA ASP A 199 -21.07 -19.54 -6.28
C ASP A 199 -20.61 -18.89 -7.60
N GLU A 200 -21.53 -18.67 -8.54
CA GLU A 200 -21.29 -17.88 -9.77
C GLU A 200 -20.90 -16.43 -9.45
N GLU A 201 -21.59 -15.77 -8.51
CA GLU A 201 -21.21 -14.43 -8.03
C GLU A 201 -19.83 -14.40 -7.37
N ILE A 202 -19.48 -15.41 -6.58
CA ILE A 202 -18.17 -15.52 -5.92
C ILE A 202 -17.09 -15.71 -6.98
N GLN A 203 -17.28 -16.63 -7.92
CA GLN A 203 -16.32 -16.87 -9.01
C GLN A 203 -16.10 -15.60 -9.87
N ASN A 204 -17.16 -14.84 -10.13
CA ASN A 204 -17.06 -13.54 -10.83
C ASN A 204 -16.26 -12.51 -10.03
N LYS A 205 -16.47 -12.42 -8.71
CA LYS A 205 -15.71 -11.53 -7.82
C LYS A 205 -14.23 -11.95 -7.73
N ASP A 206 -13.95 -13.25 -7.64
CA ASP A 206 -12.58 -13.79 -7.62
C ASP A 206 -11.83 -13.52 -8.93
N ASN A 207 -12.51 -13.61 -10.08
CA ASN A 207 -11.95 -13.21 -11.37
C ASN A 207 -11.58 -11.72 -11.40
N ILE A 208 -12.49 -10.83 -10.93
CA ILE A 208 -12.22 -9.39 -10.83
C ILE A 208 -11.05 -9.10 -9.88
N ILE A 209 -10.97 -9.77 -8.72
CA ILE A 209 -9.86 -9.64 -7.76
C ILE A 209 -8.54 -10.05 -8.41
N LYS A 210 -8.52 -11.13 -9.19
CA LYS A 210 -7.35 -11.60 -9.93
C LYS A 210 -6.90 -10.58 -10.98
N ASP A 211 -7.82 -10.02 -11.76
CA ASP A 211 -7.50 -9.04 -12.80
C ASP A 211 -7.01 -7.71 -12.21
N LEU A 212 -7.64 -7.23 -11.13
CA LEU A 212 -7.15 -6.07 -10.37
C LEU A 212 -5.75 -6.31 -9.81
N LYS A 213 -5.48 -7.49 -9.24
CA LYS A 213 -4.15 -7.86 -8.73
C LYS A 213 -3.09 -7.88 -9.84
N ASN A 214 -3.42 -8.42 -11.01
CA ASN A 214 -2.54 -8.42 -12.18
C ASN A 214 -2.28 -6.99 -12.67
N SER A 215 -3.32 -6.16 -12.77
CA SER A 215 -3.22 -4.74 -13.15
C SER A 215 -2.34 -3.95 -12.19
N MET A 216 -2.51 -4.13 -10.87
CA MET A 216 -1.66 -3.53 -9.85
C MET A 216 -0.19 -3.92 -9.99
N GLN A 217 0.11 -5.20 -10.29
CA GLN A 217 1.49 -5.67 -10.51
C GLN A 217 2.10 -5.04 -11.77
N VAL A 218 1.34 -4.94 -12.87
CA VAL A 218 1.80 -4.29 -14.11
C VAL A 218 2.02 -2.79 -13.89
N LEU A 219 1.15 -2.12 -13.12
CA LEU A 219 1.31 -0.70 -12.78
C LEU A 219 2.53 -0.45 -11.89
N ASP A 220 2.75 -1.27 -10.85
CA ASP A 220 3.94 -1.18 -9.99
C ASP A 220 5.24 -1.34 -10.81
N GLU A 221 5.29 -2.33 -11.70
CA GLU A 221 6.45 -2.55 -12.55
C GLU A 221 6.65 -1.44 -13.59
N CYS A 222 5.57 -0.92 -14.18
CA CYS A 222 5.62 0.26 -15.05
C CYS A 222 6.15 1.49 -14.30
N CYS A 223 5.68 1.73 -13.07
CA CYS A 223 6.14 2.82 -12.21
C CYS A 223 7.63 2.71 -11.87
N LYS A 224 8.13 1.52 -11.49
CA LYS A 224 9.58 1.29 -11.26
C LYS A 224 10.40 1.63 -12.49
N ASN A 225 10.01 1.10 -13.65
CA ASN A 225 10.70 1.35 -14.91
C ASN A 225 10.67 2.84 -15.29
N LYS A 226 9.55 3.53 -15.05
CA LYS A 226 9.46 4.98 -15.29
C LYS A 226 10.34 5.81 -14.34
N ILE A 227 10.42 5.43 -13.07
CA ILE A 227 11.32 6.06 -12.09
C ILE A 227 12.79 5.88 -12.50
N LEU A 228 13.18 4.68 -12.96
CA LEU A 228 14.53 4.42 -13.46
C LEU A 228 14.84 5.26 -14.72
N GLN A 229 13.91 5.34 -15.67
CA GLN A 229 14.05 6.20 -16.86
C GLN A 229 14.26 7.67 -16.46
N VAL A 230 13.40 8.22 -15.60
CA VAL A 230 13.46 9.64 -15.18
C VAL A 230 14.77 9.95 -14.45
N LYS A 231 15.27 9.04 -13.61
CA LYS A 231 16.59 9.18 -12.96
C LYS A 231 17.71 9.25 -13.98
N TRP A 232 17.79 8.28 -14.89
CA TRP A 232 18.82 8.23 -15.93
C TRP A 232 18.80 9.47 -16.85
N GLU A 233 17.62 9.90 -17.28
CA GLU A 233 17.49 11.13 -18.06
C GLU A 233 17.89 12.38 -17.26
N GLY A 234 17.58 12.43 -15.96
CA GLY A 234 17.98 13.51 -15.06
C GLY A 234 19.50 13.60 -14.90
N GLU A 235 20.16 12.49 -14.60
CA GLU A 235 21.63 12.39 -14.49
C GLU A 235 22.32 12.79 -15.81
N LYS A 236 21.77 12.34 -16.95
CA LYS A 236 22.27 12.72 -18.28
C LYS A 236 22.16 14.23 -18.50
N ARG A 237 20.99 14.84 -18.30
CA ARG A 237 20.78 16.29 -18.45
C ARG A 237 21.69 17.09 -17.51
N GLN A 238 21.83 16.67 -16.25
CA GLN A 238 22.72 17.31 -15.28
C GLN A 238 24.18 17.30 -15.74
N LYS A 239 24.66 16.19 -16.32
CA LYS A 239 26.03 16.09 -16.85
C LYS A 239 26.24 17.00 -18.06
N GLU A 240 25.28 17.04 -18.98
CA GLU A 240 25.31 17.91 -20.17
C GLU A 240 25.29 19.40 -19.77
N GLU A 241 24.45 19.79 -18.81
CA GLU A 241 24.36 21.15 -18.29
C GLU A 241 25.62 21.57 -17.50
N LEU A 242 26.22 20.65 -16.73
CA LEU A 242 27.49 20.88 -16.07
C LEU A 242 28.60 21.14 -17.09
N GLN A 243 28.71 20.33 -18.15
CA GLN A 243 29.70 20.56 -19.21
C GLN A 243 29.46 21.88 -19.96
N ALA A 244 28.19 22.21 -20.26
CA ALA A 244 27.84 23.47 -20.90
C ALA A 244 28.15 24.69 -20.01
N SER A 245 27.95 24.60 -18.69
CA SER A 245 28.31 25.67 -17.75
C SER A 245 29.83 25.82 -17.58
N GLN A 246 30.57 24.71 -17.50
CA GLN A 246 32.04 24.73 -17.51
C GLN A 246 32.61 25.38 -18.77
N ALA A 247 32.06 25.06 -19.95
CA ALA A 247 32.45 25.70 -21.20
C ALA A 247 32.19 27.23 -21.18
N ARG A 248 31.02 27.68 -20.70
CA ARG A 248 30.73 29.12 -20.53
C ARG A 248 31.66 29.82 -19.55
N CYS A 249 32.03 29.16 -18.45
CA CYS A 249 33.01 29.69 -17.50
C CYS A 249 34.41 29.82 -18.15
N ALA A 250 34.82 28.84 -18.97
CA ALA A 250 36.09 28.89 -19.68
C ALA A 250 36.14 30.02 -20.73
N THR A 251 35.06 30.25 -21.49
CA THR A 251 35.01 31.38 -22.43
C THR A 251 35.05 32.72 -21.71
N LEU A 252 34.26 32.89 -20.63
CA LEU A 252 34.30 34.13 -19.83
C LEU A 252 35.67 34.37 -19.17
N GLN A 253 36.39 33.32 -18.78
CA GLN A 253 37.77 33.45 -18.30
C GLN A 253 38.74 33.90 -19.40
N GLN A 254 38.56 33.44 -20.64
CA GLN A 254 39.33 33.91 -21.79
C GLN A 254 39.02 35.38 -22.10
N ASP A 255 37.74 35.77 -22.13
CA ASP A 255 37.31 37.16 -22.35
C ASP A 255 37.90 38.11 -21.29
N ILE A 256 37.90 37.72 -20.01
CA ILE A 256 38.52 38.48 -18.92
C ILE A 256 40.03 38.63 -19.14
N GLN A 257 40.73 37.56 -19.50
CA GLN A 257 42.18 37.60 -19.78
C GLN A 257 42.51 38.50 -20.99
N GLU A 258 41.68 38.47 -22.03
CA GLU A 258 41.85 39.36 -23.19
C GLU A 258 41.61 40.82 -22.80
N LEU A 259 40.51 41.13 -22.11
CA LEU A 259 40.20 42.49 -21.65
C LEU A 259 41.27 43.03 -20.69
N GLU A 260 41.83 42.20 -19.81
CA GLU A 260 42.99 42.56 -18.99
C GLU A 260 44.22 42.90 -19.84
N ALA A 261 44.50 42.14 -20.90
CA ALA A 261 45.61 42.40 -21.80
C ALA A 261 45.41 43.69 -22.61
N GLN A 262 44.19 43.91 -23.11
CA GLN A 262 43.79 45.14 -23.80
C GLN A 262 43.92 46.36 -22.85
N LEU A 263 43.47 46.25 -21.60
CA LEU A 263 43.62 47.31 -20.59
C LEU A 263 45.09 47.61 -20.27
N LYS A 264 45.91 46.57 -20.06
CA LYS A 264 47.37 46.73 -19.83
C LYS A 264 48.04 47.44 -21.01
N LYS A 265 47.67 47.11 -22.26
CA LYS A 265 48.14 47.79 -23.47
C LYS A 265 47.73 49.27 -23.49
N LEU A 266 46.44 49.58 -23.30
CA LEU A 266 45.92 50.95 -23.28
C LEU A 266 46.59 51.81 -22.19
N VAL A 267 46.84 51.25 -21.00
CA VAL A 267 47.55 51.94 -19.91
C VAL A 267 49.00 52.26 -20.29
N LEU A 268 49.69 51.36 -21.00
CA LEU A 268 51.06 51.60 -21.49
C LEU A 268 51.09 52.65 -22.60
N GLU A 269 50.16 52.59 -23.56
CA GLU A 269 50.02 53.58 -24.65
C GLU A 269 49.71 54.97 -24.09
N HIS A 270 48.76 55.08 -23.16
CA HIS A 270 48.45 56.32 -22.46
C HIS A 270 49.65 56.85 -21.65
N ARG A 271 50.38 55.99 -20.93
CA ARG A 271 51.58 56.40 -20.20
C ARG A 271 52.69 56.89 -21.13
N ALA A 272 52.84 56.28 -22.31
CA ALA A 272 53.81 56.72 -23.31
C ALA A 272 53.44 58.08 -23.90
N SER A 273 52.16 58.32 -24.23
CA SER A 273 51.70 59.62 -24.74
C SER A 273 51.81 60.73 -23.69
N GLU A 274 51.48 60.43 -22.43
CA GLU A 274 51.61 61.36 -21.29
C GLU A 274 53.08 61.78 -21.07
N LEU A 275 54.02 60.83 -21.10
CA LEU A 275 55.45 61.11 -21.04
C LEU A 275 55.96 61.91 -22.25
N ALA A 276 55.41 61.68 -23.45
CA ALA A 276 55.75 62.46 -24.64
C ALA A 276 55.26 63.92 -24.52
N LEU A 277 54.04 64.13 -24.01
CA LEU A 277 53.51 65.47 -23.72
C LEU A 277 54.34 66.19 -22.65
N ARG A 278 54.68 65.53 -21.54
CA ARG A 278 55.56 66.11 -20.50
C ARG A 278 56.92 66.54 -21.06
N LYS A 279 57.53 65.71 -21.91
CA LYS A 279 58.79 66.07 -22.59
C LYS A 279 58.62 67.29 -23.49
N ALA A 280 57.55 67.33 -24.30
CA ALA A 280 57.28 68.48 -25.16
C ALA A 280 57.07 69.78 -24.37
N GLU A 281 56.35 69.75 -23.25
CA GLU A 281 56.20 70.93 -22.37
C GLU A 281 57.51 71.30 -21.67
N PHE A 282 58.30 70.33 -21.21
CA PHE A 282 59.62 70.60 -20.64
C PHE A 282 60.55 71.28 -21.65
N GLU A 283 60.62 70.80 -22.89
CA GLU A 283 61.43 71.43 -23.94
C GLU A 283 60.95 72.84 -24.29
N LYS A 284 59.63 73.10 -24.31
CA LYS A 284 59.09 74.47 -24.46
C LYS A 284 59.54 75.40 -23.33
N ILE A 285 59.41 74.96 -22.08
CA ILE A 285 59.81 75.73 -20.89
C ILE A 285 61.33 75.95 -20.89
N HIS A 286 62.11 74.93 -21.20
CA HIS A 286 63.57 75.02 -21.28
C HIS A 286 64.05 75.95 -22.40
N ALA A 287 63.37 75.94 -23.56
CA ALA A 287 63.63 76.88 -24.66
C ALA A 287 63.22 78.33 -24.33
N ALA A 288 62.17 78.54 -23.52
CA ALA A 288 61.83 79.86 -23.00
C ALA A 288 62.89 80.34 -22.00
N TYR A 289 63.26 79.50 -21.03
CA TYR A 289 64.30 79.79 -20.03
C TYR A 289 65.66 80.10 -20.69
N SER A 290 66.06 79.39 -21.74
CA SER A 290 67.34 79.65 -22.41
C SER A 290 67.34 80.99 -23.16
N LYS A 291 66.20 81.41 -23.73
CA LYS A 291 66.01 82.76 -24.28
C LYS A 291 66.08 83.82 -23.20
N GLU A 292 65.30 83.70 -22.13
CA GLU A 292 65.32 84.64 -20.99
C GLU A 292 66.73 84.77 -20.39
N LYS A 293 67.48 83.66 -20.28
CA LYS A 293 68.87 83.65 -19.82
C LYS A 293 69.82 84.38 -20.78
N ALA A 294 69.63 84.25 -22.10
CA ALA A 294 70.40 84.98 -23.10
C ALA A 294 70.07 86.48 -23.10
N GLU A 295 68.78 86.83 -23.00
CA GLU A 295 68.29 88.20 -22.87
C GLU A 295 68.83 88.87 -21.59
N LEU A 296 68.84 88.14 -20.46
CA LEU A 296 69.46 88.58 -19.21
C LEU A 296 70.97 88.84 -19.38
N SER A 297 71.70 87.95 -20.08
CA SER A 297 73.14 88.16 -20.37
C SER A 297 73.37 89.46 -21.16
N VAL A 298 72.59 89.68 -22.23
CA VAL A 298 72.64 90.91 -23.03
C VAL A 298 72.27 92.14 -22.20
N LEU A 299 71.33 92.03 -21.27
CA LEU A 299 70.95 93.12 -20.37
C LEU A 299 72.05 93.41 -19.33
N MET A 300 72.73 92.38 -18.82
CA MET A 300 73.89 92.52 -17.93
C MET A 300 75.08 93.18 -18.64
N GLU A 301 75.37 92.82 -19.88
CA GLU A 301 76.38 93.49 -20.71
C GLU A 301 76.06 94.97 -20.93
N LYS A 302 74.81 95.28 -21.32
CA LYS A 302 74.33 96.68 -21.43
C LYS A 302 74.47 97.45 -20.12
N HIS A 303 74.11 96.84 -19.00
CA HIS A 303 74.25 97.45 -17.68
C HIS A 303 75.71 97.70 -17.31
N ALA A 304 76.63 96.78 -17.64
CA ALA A 304 78.06 96.96 -17.42
C ALA A 304 78.64 98.12 -18.26
N VAL A 305 78.22 98.23 -19.54
CA VAL A 305 78.59 99.37 -20.39
C VAL A 305 78.04 100.68 -19.83
N LEU A 306 76.77 100.73 -19.41
CA LEU A 306 76.17 101.91 -18.79
C LEU A 306 76.87 102.32 -17.48
N LEU A 307 77.31 101.37 -16.65
CA LEU A 307 78.14 101.67 -15.48
C LEU A 307 79.50 102.28 -15.87
N GLN A 308 80.12 101.78 -16.95
CA GLN A 308 81.37 102.32 -17.47
C GLN A 308 81.18 103.76 -17.99
N GLU A 309 80.18 104.00 -18.83
CA GLU A 309 79.81 105.33 -19.34
C GLU A 309 79.48 106.30 -18.19
N TYR A 310 78.72 105.85 -17.19
CA TYR A 310 78.41 106.63 -16.00
C TYR A 310 79.68 107.04 -15.24
N SER A 311 80.63 106.12 -15.04
CA SER A 311 81.91 106.42 -14.38
C SER A 311 82.77 107.41 -15.18
N GLN A 312 82.79 107.29 -16.52
CA GLN A 312 83.45 108.26 -17.40
C GLN A 312 82.84 109.65 -17.28
N ILE A 313 81.50 109.76 -17.24
CA ILE A 313 80.79 111.03 -17.06
C ILE A 313 81.09 111.65 -15.67
N GLU A 314 81.19 110.86 -14.61
CA GLU A 314 81.61 111.35 -13.29
C GLU A 314 83.06 111.86 -13.29
N GLU A 315 83.98 111.17 -13.96
CA GLU A 315 85.38 111.62 -14.11
C GLU A 315 85.50 112.87 -14.98
N GLU A 316 84.76 112.98 -16.09
CA GLU A 316 84.71 114.18 -16.93
C GLU A 316 84.15 115.38 -16.15
N ARG A 317 83.09 115.19 -15.35
CA ARG A 317 82.56 116.23 -14.46
C ARG A 317 83.61 116.68 -13.44
N ARG A 318 84.32 115.73 -12.80
CA ARG A 318 85.41 116.03 -11.87
C ARG A 318 86.53 116.83 -12.54
N MET A 319 86.98 116.40 -13.72
CA MET A 319 88.00 117.10 -14.51
C MET A 319 87.55 118.50 -14.97
N TYR A 320 86.26 118.68 -15.27
CA TYR A 320 85.68 119.99 -15.60
C TYR A 320 85.62 120.91 -14.38
N GLU A 321 85.23 120.38 -13.22
CA GLU A 321 85.21 121.10 -11.94
C GLU A 321 86.63 121.50 -11.49
N GLU A 322 87.61 120.61 -11.61
CA GLU A 322 89.03 120.91 -11.36
C GLU A 322 89.57 122.00 -12.31
N LYS A 323 89.30 121.89 -13.62
CA LYS A 323 89.66 122.95 -14.59
C LYS A 323 89.01 124.29 -14.25
N LYS A 324 87.76 124.28 -13.79
CA LYS A 324 87.03 125.47 -13.34
C LYS A 324 87.63 126.05 -12.05
N GLN A 325 88.04 125.22 -11.10
CA GLN A 325 88.78 125.65 -9.90
C GLN A 325 90.14 126.24 -10.25
N GLN A 326 90.95 125.59 -11.09
CA GLN A 326 92.23 126.12 -11.56
C GLN A 326 92.08 127.45 -12.32
N ALA A 327 91.01 127.62 -13.11
CA ALA A 327 90.70 128.89 -13.76
C ALA A 327 90.33 129.99 -12.76
N LEU A 328 89.55 129.66 -11.72
CA LEU A 328 89.23 130.56 -10.62
C LEU A 328 90.47 130.95 -9.81
N GLU A 329 91.36 130.01 -9.49
CA GLU A 329 92.63 130.30 -8.79
C GLU A 329 93.54 131.20 -9.63
N LYS A 330 93.70 130.91 -10.93
CA LYS A 330 94.43 131.79 -11.86
C LYS A 330 93.81 133.19 -11.91
N LEU A 331 92.47 133.29 -11.94
CA LEU A 331 91.77 134.57 -11.88
C LEU A 331 92.00 135.29 -10.56
N VAL A 332 92.02 134.60 -9.42
CA VAL A 332 92.34 135.18 -8.10
C VAL A 332 93.78 135.68 -8.04
N ILE A 333 94.75 134.93 -8.59
CA ILE A 333 96.16 135.35 -8.70
C ILE A 333 96.30 136.58 -9.60
N MET A 334 95.66 136.58 -10.78
CA MET A 334 95.62 137.74 -11.68
C MET A 334 94.96 138.95 -11.01
N THR A 335 93.89 138.74 -10.25
CA THR A 335 93.20 139.78 -9.49
C THR A 335 94.09 140.34 -8.37
N LEU A 336 94.82 139.49 -7.63
CA LEU A 336 95.79 139.92 -6.62
C LEU A 336 96.97 140.69 -7.23
N ALA A 337 97.46 140.28 -8.40
CA ALA A 337 98.49 141.01 -9.14
C ALA A 337 97.97 142.38 -9.61
N ALA A 338 96.78 142.42 -10.22
CA ALA A 338 96.12 143.66 -10.62
C ALA A 338 95.85 144.57 -9.41
N THR A 339 95.43 144.02 -8.27
CA THR A 339 95.19 144.79 -7.03
C THR A 339 96.48 145.35 -6.46
N ARG A 340 97.60 144.60 -6.51
CA ARG A 340 98.94 145.11 -6.15
C ARG A 340 99.41 146.23 -7.07
N ILE A 341 99.24 146.09 -8.39
CA ILE A 341 99.56 147.13 -9.38
C ILE A 341 98.69 148.38 -9.13
N GLN A 342 97.38 148.20 -8.96
CA GLN A 342 96.45 149.29 -8.65
C GLN A 342 96.74 149.95 -7.30
N ALA A 343 97.16 149.20 -6.28
CA ALA A 343 97.53 149.76 -4.97
C ALA A 343 98.85 150.53 -5.04
N PHE A 344 99.82 150.05 -5.82
CA PHE A 344 101.05 150.79 -6.10
C PHE A 344 100.77 152.09 -6.84
N TRP A 345 99.94 152.04 -7.89
CA TRP A 345 99.52 153.22 -8.67
C TRP A 345 98.71 154.22 -7.84
N ARG A 346 97.69 153.78 -7.10
CA ARG A 346 96.92 154.62 -6.17
C ARG A 346 97.82 155.22 -5.09
N GLY A 347 98.79 154.46 -4.57
CA GLY A 347 99.79 154.95 -3.63
C GLY A 347 100.73 156.00 -4.23
N TYR A 348 101.14 155.84 -5.50
CA TYR A 348 101.93 156.82 -6.24
C TYR A 348 101.12 158.12 -6.46
N LEU A 349 99.86 158.00 -6.90
CA LEU A 349 98.94 159.12 -7.09
C LEU A 349 98.72 159.93 -5.80
N ILE A 350 98.48 159.25 -4.68
CA ILE A 350 98.28 159.91 -3.38
C ILE A 350 99.56 160.60 -2.89
N ARG A 351 100.74 160.04 -3.19
CA ARG A 351 102.03 160.62 -2.80
C ARG A 351 102.48 161.81 -3.65
N SER A 352 101.94 162.02 -4.85
CA SER A 352 102.26 163.20 -5.67
C SER A 352 101.45 164.46 -5.29
N ALA A 353 100.35 164.32 -4.53
CA ALA A 353 99.32 165.36 -4.43
C ALA A 353 99.36 166.30 -3.20
N PHE A 354 100.09 166.01 -2.11
CA PHE A 354 100.02 166.87 -0.89
C PHE A 354 101.34 167.11 -0.13
N LYS A 355 101.62 168.40 0.13
CA LYS A 355 102.63 168.95 1.06
C LYS A 355 102.01 169.21 2.47
N PRO A 356 102.81 169.50 3.53
CA PRO A 356 102.53 168.98 4.88
C PRO A 356 101.71 169.88 5.81
N LYS A 357 100.96 169.27 6.75
CA LYS A 357 100.61 169.89 8.05
C LYS A 357 100.66 168.86 9.20
N LYS A 358 101.04 169.36 10.39
CA LYS A 358 101.48 168.62 11.60
C LYS A 358 100.39 168.55 12.69
N LYS A 359 100.53 167.57 13.62
CA LYS A 359 99.99 167.51 15.01
C LYS A 359 98.46 167.29 15.11
N LYS A 360 97.85 166.53 16.05
CA LYS A 360 98.23 166.06 17.40
C LYS A 360 97.13 165.12 17.97
N LYS A 361 97.53 164.21 18.88
CA LYS A 361 96.79 163.69 20.08
C LYS A 361 95.55 162.76 19.97
N LYS A 362 95.65 161.66 20.75
CA LYS A 362 94.63 161.05 21.66
C LYS A 362 93.42 160.34 21.01
N ASN A 363 92.80 159.31 21.62
CA ASN A 363 93.19 158.44 22.76
C ASN A 363 92.36 157.15 22.77
N GLY A 364 92.97 155.99 23.06
CA GLY A 364 92.33 154.86 23.76
C GLY A 364 91.14 154.14 23.10
N LYS A 365 90.50 153.14 23.75
CA LYS A 365 90.93 152.23 24.84
C LYS A 365 89.89 151.12 25.05
N GLY A 366 90.28 149.84 24.88
CA GLY A 366 89.54 148.67 25.38
C GLY A 366 88.22 148.32 24.64
N LYS A 367 87.47 147.28 25.01
CA LYS A 367 87.72 146.14 25.95
C LYS A 367 86.60 145.09 25.75
N SER A 368 86.87 143.80 26.01
CA SER A 368 85.85 142.78 26.35
C SER A 368 84.96 142.27 25.18
N LYS A 369 84.31 141.08 25.15
CA LYS A 369 84.28 139.86 26.00
C LYS A 369 83.26 138.86 25.38
N GLY A 370 83.44 137.54 25.57
CA GLY A 370 82.45 136.49 25.21
C GLY A 370 82.89 135.59 24.05
N LYS A 371 83.06 134.24 24.10
CA LYS A 371 82.79 133.12 25.04
C LYS A 371 81.63 132.20 24.62
N ASN A 372 81.95 130.93 24.28
CA ASN A 372 81.05 129.74 24.18
C ASN A 372 79.95 129.79 23.07
N LYS A 373 79.24 128.73 22.61
CA LYS A 373 79.34 127.24 22.48
C LYS A 373 78.17 126.81 21.52
N LYS A 374 77.94 125.58 21.03
CA LYS A 374 78.47 124.21 21.29
C LYS A 374 78.27 123.28 20.05
N GLU A 375 78.77 122.05 20.17
CA GLU A 375 78.28 120.76 19.61
C GLU A 375 76.73 120.58 19.66
N LYS A 376 76.04 119.59 19.06
CA LYS A 376 76.32 118.23 18.50
C LYS A 376 75.11 117.90 17.57
N LYS A 377 75.08 116.89 16.70
CA LYS A 377 75.60 115.51 16.81
C LYS A 377 75.79 114.91 15.43
#